data_AF-A0A1E7FKE0-F1
#
_entry.id   AF-A0A1E7FKE0-F1
#
_cell.length_a   1.000
_cell.length_b   1.000
_cell.length_c   1.000
_cell.angle_alpha   90.00
_cell.angle_beta   90.00
_cell.angle_gamma   90.00
#
_symmetry.space_group_name_H-M   'P 1'
#
loop_
_entity.id
_entity.type
_entity.pdbx_description
1 polymer ?
#
loop_
_entity_poly.entity_id
_entity_poly.type
_entity_poly.pdbx_seq_one_letter_code
_entity_poly.pdbx_strand_id
1 'polypeptide(L)'
;MIIRRSLLVVILSFTSCLLSASTNNNSRFAYSLPMQVTINQRQAECLHEKLDEGEKVTVSVFILSGSQLKATWSVEGPIADLDVDSGLELYTQSMGFAPSGRKSQRTLSYSQEKREEKKLAQLKKVRQDGEPLLYTTSAPEAGWYRMCVTSNWNQVVAEMEMRKESELGGLNDEGHVRTYEEKQMIDEDQELEEDTASAEGIKDEDFTETRDKVKDLRRLLNEIQSMQQKERRRLTVHAETNEHSHSSMVLNSLMETLLFMAVTGYQVYTIRKWFSGAPVLGR
;
A
#
# COMPACT_ATOMS: atom_id res chain seq x y z
N MET A 1 66.21 -37.14 6.58
CA MET A 1 66.00 -35.76 6.06
C MET A 1 64.60 -35.61 5.43
N ILE A 2 63.50 -35.86 6.16
CA ILE A 2 62.12 -35.76 5.59
C ILE A 2 61.09 -35.19 6.60
N ILE A 3 61.42 -34.96 7.88
CA ILE A 3 60.39 -34.66 8.91
C ILE A 3 60.21 -33.15 9.19
N ARG A 4 61.04 -32.26 8.63
CA ARG A 4 60.99 -30.81 8.95
C ARG A 4 60.14 -29.93 8.03
N ARG A 5 59.52 -30.48 6.97
CA ARG A 5 58.73 -29.66 6.01
C ARG A 5 57.22 -29.61 6.31
N SER A 6 56.69 -30.49 7.15
CA SER A 6 55.24 -30.55 7.40
C SER A 6 54.74 -29.61 8.51
N LEU A 7 55.62 -29.08 9.36
CA LEU A 7 55.19 -28.22 10.48
C LEU A 7 54.99 -26.75 10.08
N LEU A 8 55.63 -26.30 8.99
CA LEU A 8 55.60 -24.89 8.57
C LEU A 8 54.34 -24.52 7.77
N VAL A 9 53.68 -25.52 7.15
CA VAL A 9 52.43 -25.30 6.41
C VAL A 9 51.22 -25.17 7.34
N VAL A 10 51.25 -25.80 8.52
CA VAL A 10 50.13 -25.76 9.48
C VAL A 10 50.10 -24.44 10.27
N ILE A 11 51.24 -23.79 10.45
CA ILE A 11 51.31 -22.50 11.17
C ILE A 11 50.87 -21.33 10.27
N LEU A 12 51.07 -21.43 8.95
CA LEU A 12 50.65 -20.39 8.00
C LEU A 12 49.15 -20.44 7.61
N SER A 13 48.42 -21.50 7.95
CA SER A 13 46.97 -21.58 7.72
C SER A 13 46.13 -21.07 8.89
N PHE A 14 46.70 -20.93 10.10
CA PHE A 14 45.96 -20.43 11.27
C PHE A 14 46.04 -18.92 11.45
N THR A 15 47.00 -18.23 10.82
CA THR A 15 47.15 -16.77 10.89
C THR A 15 46.41 -15.99 9.81
N SER A 16 45.57 -16.66 9.01
CA SER A 16 44.74 -16.02 7.96
C SER A 16 43.27 -15.84 8.37
N CYS A 17 42.90 -16.23 9.60
CA CYS A 17 41.50 -16.19 10.08
C CYS A 17 41.22 -15.13 11.15
N LEU A 18 42.20 -14.28 11.50
CA LEU A 18 42.07 -13.29 12.58
C LEU A 18 42.16 -11.83 12.14
N LEU A 19 42.10 -11.55 10.83
CA LEU A 19 41.98 -10.18 10.33
C LEU A 19 40.66 -10.01 9.58
N SER A 20 39.82 -9.13 10.13
CA SER A 20 38.64 -8.50 9.51
C SER A 20 37.36 -9.33 9.38
N ALA A 21 36.90 -9.88 10.50
CA ALA A 21 35.48 -9.74 10.84
C ALA A 21 35.25 -8.27 11.28
N SER A 22 35.21 -7.35 10.31
CA SER A 22 34.60 -6.04 10.54
C SER A 22 33.11 -6.24 10.38
N THR A 23 32.44 -6.45 11.50
CA THR A 23 30.98 -6.29 11.59
C THR A 23 30.69 -4.81 11.36
N ASN A 24 30.53 -4.42 10.10
CA ASN A 24 29.95 -3.13 9.76
C ASN A 24 28.49 -3.19 10.20
N ASN A 25 28.24 -2.60 11.36
CA ASN A 25 26.98 -2.59 12.07
C ASN A 25 26.06 -1.49 11.51
N ASN A 26 26.00 -1.35 10.19
CA ASN A 26 25.08 -0.46 9.48
C ASN A 26 24.00 -1.29 8.78
N SER A 27 23.22 -2.02 9.58
CA SER A 27 21.93 -2.56 9.19
C SER A 27 20.83 -1.77 9.90
N ARG A 28 20.69 -0.49 9.51
CA ARG A 28 19.47 0.30 9.72
C ARG A 28 18.98 0.91 8.41
N PHE A 29 18.94 0.12 7.34
CA PHE A 29 18.02 0.40 6.24
C PHE A 29 16.78 -0.46 6.47
N ALA A 30 15.89 0.04 7.33
CA ALA A 30 14.52 -0.45 7.38
C ALA A 30 13.84 0.09 6.12
N TYR A 31 13.92 -0.67 5.03
CA TYR A 31 13.03 -0.44 3.90
C TYR A 31 11.61 -0.66 4.43
N SER A 32 10.92 0.43 4.75
CA SER A 32 9.46 0.41 4.86
C SER A 32 8.93 0.22 3.43
N LEU A 33 8.99 -1.03 2.96
CA LEU A 33 8.28 -1.42 1.75
C LEU A 33 6.80 -1.25 2.07
N PRO A 34 6.03 -0.56 1.21
CA PRO A 34 4.62 -0.40 1.46
C PRO A 34 3.98 -1.79 1.48
N MET A 35 3.27 -2.10 2.56
CA MET A 35 2.86 -3.46 2.84
C MET A 35 1.73 -3.85 1.89
N GLN A 36 2.00 -4.82 1.02
CA GLN A 36 0.99 -5.42 0.16
C GLN A 36 0.24 -6.49 0.94
N VAL A 37 -1.05 -6.25 1.19
CA VAL A 37 -1.92 -7.17 1.91
C VAL A 37 -2.99 -7.68 0.98
N THR A 38 -3.22 -9.00 1.05
CA THR A 38 -4.31 -9.66 0.35
C THR A 38 -5.51 -9.77 1.27
N ILE A 39 -6.59 -9.06 0.94
CA ILE A 39 -7.82 -8.98 1.75
C ILE A 39 -8.87 -9.88 1.13
N ASN A 40 -9.27 -10.94 1.84
CA ASN A 40 -10.31 -11.85 1.34
C ASN A 40 -11.70 -11.20 1.38
N GLN A 41 -12.66 -11.87 0.74
CA GLN A 41 -14.05 -11.42 0.69
C GLN A 41 -14.63 -11.26 2.11
N ARG A 42 -15.27 -10.11 2.38
CA ARG A 42 -15.90 -9.77 3.68
C ARG A 42 -14.91 -9.76 4.85
N GLN A 43 -13.62 -9.68 4.58
CA GLN A 43 -12.59 -9.50 5.59
C GLN A 43 -12.09 -8.06 5.61
N ALA A 44 -11.51 -7.71 6.75
CA ALA A 44 -10.91 -6.42 7.03
C ALA A 44 -9.48 -6.67 7.45
N GLU A 45 -8.55 -5.94 6.86
CA GLU A 45 -7.15 -5.92 7.29
C GLU A 45 -6.84 -4.55 7.84
N CYS A 46 -6.21 -4.51 9.02
CA CYS A 46 -5.98 -3.28 9.76
C CYS A 46 -4.52 -3.09 10.15
N LEU A 47 -4.02 -1.90 9.92
CA LEU A 47 -2.71 -1.44 10.40
C LEU A 47 -2.91 -0.62 11.66
N HIS A 48 -2.11 -0.90 12.69
CA HIS A 48 -2.16 -0.22 13.98
C HIS A 48 -0.87 0.55 14.20
N GLU A 49 -0.99 1.76 14.72
CA GLU A 49 0.16 2.60 15.02
C GLU A 49 -0.11 3.47 16.23
N LYS A 50 0.95 3.70 17.00
CA LYS A 50 0.93 4.57 18.15
C LYS A 50 1.14 6.02 17.69
N LEU A 51 0.23 6.91 18.05
CA LEU A 51 0.29 8.35 17.74
C LEU A 51 0.29 9.17 19.03
N ASP A 52 1.09 10.23 19.05
CA ASP A 52 1.12 11.21 20.14
C ASP A 52 0.04 12.30 19.96
N GLU A 53 -0.25 13.06 21.02
CA GLU A 53 -1.25 14.12 20.98
C GLU A 53 -0.84 15.24 20.00
N GLY A 54 -1.73 15.59 19.08
CA GLY A 54 -1.50 16.62 18.07
C GLY A 54 -0.62 16.17 16.90
N GLU A 55 -0.12 14.93 16.91
CA GLU A 55 0.73 14.40 15.84
C GLU A 55 -0.05 14.22 14.53
N LYS A 56 0.55 14.61 13.40
CA LYS A 56 -0.05 14.36 12.10
C LYS A 56 0.35 13.01 11.55
N VAL A 57 -0.63 12.32 10.99
CA VAL A 57 -0.48 11.03 10.35
C VAL A 57 -1.05 11.09 8.95
N THR A 58 -0.32 10.56 7.98
CA THR A 58 -0.80 10.36 6.61
C THR A 58 -1.03 8.89 6.36
N VAL A 59 -2.23 8.58 5.88
CA VAL A 59 -2.62 7.25 5.45
C VAL A 59 -2.58 7.20 3.93
N SER A 60 -1.90 6.20 3.39
CA SER A 60 -1.82 5.90 1.97
C SER A 60 -2.48 4.55 1.70
N VAL A 61 -3.47 4.54 0.82
CA VAL A 61 -4.14 3.30 0.39
C VAL A 61 -4.12 3.23 -1.13
N PHE A 62 -3.55 2.16 -1.67
CA PHE A 62 -3.51 1.90 -3.10
C PHE A 62 -4.01 0.49 -3.40
N ILE A 63 -4.95 0.34 -4.33
CA ILE A 63 -5.52 -0.97 -4.67
C ILE A 63 -4.78 -1.51 -5.89
N LEU A 64 -4.02 -2.58 -5.70
CA LEU A 64 -3.19 -3.21 -6.73
C LEU A 64 -4.01 -4.12 -7.64
N SER A 65 -4.88 -4.95 -7.06
CA SER A 65 -5.69 -5.90 -7.82
C SER A 65 -7.01 -6.22 -7.15
N GLY A 66 -7.95 -6.77 -7.92
CA GLY A 66 -9.29 -7.14 -7.47
C GLY A 66 -10.36 -6.71 -8.47
N SER A 67 -11.44 -7.48 -8.55
CA SER A 67 -12.37 -7.44 -9.71
C SER A 67 -13.04 -6.09 -9.98
N GLN A 68 -13.01 -5.14 -9.04
CA GLN A 68 -13.51 -3.78 -9.28
C GLN A 68 -12.54 -2.68 -8.81
N LEU A 69 -11.35 -3.05 -8.32
CA LEU A 69 -10.41 -2.15 -7.67
C LEU A 69 -11.10 -1.22 -6.64
N LYS A 70 -12.05 -1.78 -5.88
CA LYS A 70 -12.86 -1.05 -4.90
C LYS A 70 -12.69 -1.69 -3.54
N ALA A 71 -12.26 -0.89 -2.59
CA ALA A 71 -12.25 -1.22 -1.17
C ALA A 71 -12.84 -0.06 -0.39
N THR A 72 -13.36 -0.36 0.81
CA THR A 72 -13.78 0.68 1.75
C THR A 72 -12.70 0.78 2.81
N TRP A 73 -12.18 1.98 3.05
CA TRP A 73 -11.19 2.21 4.09
C TRP A 73 -11.78 3.09 5.20
N SER A 74 -11.29 2.91 6.42
CA SER A 74 -11.61 3.74 7.57
C SER A 74 -10.37 3.95 8.43
N VAL A 75 -10.32 5.09 9.12
CA VAL A 75 -9.30 5.38 10.14
C VAL A 75 -10.06 5.64 11.44
N GLU A 76 -9.69 4.90 12.49
CA GLU A 76 -10.37 4.90 13.78
C GLU A 76 -9.34 4.96 14.91
N GLY A 77 -9.65 5.72 15.96
CA GLY A 77 -8.85 5.79 17.17
C GLY A 77 -9.30 6.92 18.10
N PRO A 78 -8.72 7.03 19.30
CA PRO A 78 -7.81 6.04 19.90
C PRO A 78 -8.55 4.75 20.33
N ILE A 79 -7.91 3.59 20.12
CA ILE A 79 -8.45 2.25 20.43
C ILE A 79 -7.94 1.77 21.79
N ALA A 80 -6.69 2.12 22.08
CA ALA A 80 -5.94 1.74 23.26
C ALA A 80 -5.07 2.92 23.70
N ASP A 81 -4.77 2.99 25.00
CA ASP A 81 -3.89 3.99 25.58
C ASP A 81 -2.41 3.69 25.22
N LEU A 82 -1.54 4.71 25.36
CA LEU A 82 -0.11 4.60 25.04
C LEU A 82 0.65 3.55 25.85
N ASP A 83 0.12 3.16 27.01
CA ASP A 83 0.74 2.23 27.97
C ASP A 83 0.60 0.76 27.55
N VAL A 84 -0.18 0.46 26.51
CA VAL A 84 -0.36 -0.89 25.99
C VAL A 84 0.78 -1.21 25.00
N ASP A 85 1.82 -1.89 25.49
CA ASP A 85 2.96 -2.29 24.67
C ASP A 85 2.87 -3.75 24.16
N SER A 86 1.90 -4.55 24.64
CA SER A 86 1.78 -5.95 24.24
C SER A 86 0.82 -6.15 23.05
N GLY A 87 1.31 -6.80 21.99
CA GLY A 87 0.52 -7.05 20.78
C GLY A 87 -0.76 -7.87 21.03
N LEU A 88 -0.75 -8.74 22.05
CA LEU A 88 -1.93 -9.51 22.44
C LEU A 88 -3.00 -8.62 23.09
N GLU A 89 -2.63 -7.70 23.97
CA GLU A 89 -3.59 -6.77 24.58
C GLU A 89 -4.16 -5.83 23.53
N LEU A 90 -3.33 -5.30 22.63
CA LEU A 90 -3.78 -4.49 21.51
C LEU A 90 -4.77 -5.26 20.61
N TYR A 91 -4.47 -6.53 20.32
CA TYR A 91 -5.38 -7.39 19.56
C TYR A 91 -6.72 -7.60 20.28
N THR A 92 -6.70 -7.85 21.59
CA THR A 92 -7.94 -8.02 22.37
C THR A 92 -8.78 -6.73 22.45
N GLN A 93 -8.14 -5.57 22.63
CA GLN A 93 -8.82 -4.28 22.69
C GLN A 93 -9.37 -3.88 21.32
N SER A 94 -8.63 -4.13 20.24
CA SER A 94 -9.09 -3.88 18.87
C SER A 94 -10.28 -4.76 18.48
N MET A 95 -10.35 -6.02 18.93
CA MET A 95 -11.53 -6.88 18.77
C MET A 95 -12.74 -6.39 19.58
N GLY A 96 -12.49 -5.86 20.79
CA GLY A 96 -13.54 -5.26 21.63
C GLY A 96 -14.10 -3.95 21.04
N PHE A 97 -13.31 -3.26 20.23
CA PHE A 97 -13.71 -2.10 19.44
C PHE A 97 -14.46 -2.55 18.18
N ALA A 98 -15.61 -3.21 18.36
CA ALA A 98 -16.61 -3.33 17.31
C ALA A 98 -17.13 -1.92 16.95
N PRO A 99 -17.63 -1.67 15.72
CA PRO A 99 -18.26 -0.40 15.34
C PRO A 99 -19.63 -0.27 16.02
N SER A 100 -19.64 -0.32 17.35
CA SER A 100 -20.79 -0.01 18.16
C SER A 100 -20.92 1.51 18.16
N GLY A 101 -22.00 1.99 17.55
CA GLY A 101 -22.33 3.40 17.53
C GLY A 101 -22.38 3.95 18.96
N ARG A 102 -21.31 4.63 19.38
CA ARG A 102 -21.31 5.47 20.57
C ARG A 102 -22.26 6.65 20.29
N LYS A 103 -23.50 6.47 20.74
CA LYS A 103 -24.47 7.54 20.96
C LYS A 103 -23.88 8.48 22.01
N SER A 104 -23.43 9.66 21.59
CA SER A 104 -23.45 10.86 22.43
C SER A 104 -24.37 11.88 21.77
N GLN A 105 -25.50 12.08 22.43
CA GLN A 105 -26.71 12.70 21.94
C GLN A 105 -26.65 14.20 22.24
N ARG A 106 -26.02 15.03 21.39
CA ARG A 106 -26.30 16.49 21.33
C ARG A 106 -25.78 17.30 20.14
N THR A 107 -25.09 16.72 19.16
CA THR A 107 -24.60 17.43 17.96
C THR A 107 -25.04 16.78 16.64
N LEU A 108 -26.25 16.20 16.61
CA LEU A 108 -26.68 15.25 15.58
C LEU A 108 -26.99 15.86 14.21
N SER A 109 -27.49 17.10 14.07
CA SER A 109 -27.90 17.59 12.73
C SER A 109 -26.73 18.07 11.87
N TYR A 110 -25.83 18.90 12.41
CA TYR A 110 -24.65 19.41 11.67
C TYR A 110 -23.57 18.34 11.43
N SER A 111 -23.46 17.36 12.33
CA SER A 111 -22.54 16.23 12.16
C SER A 111 -23.07 15.14 11.23
N GLN A 112 -24.40 15.00 11.08
CA GLN A 112 -25.00 14.07 10.12
C GLN A 112 -24.79 14.55 8.68
N GLU A 113 -24.98 15.83 8.41
CA GLU A 113 -24.75 16.41 7.08
C GLU A 113 -23.26 16.32 6.70
N LYS A 114 -22.35 16.66 7.62
CA LYS A 114 -20.90 16.41 7.43
C LYS A 114 -20.53 14.93 7.34
N ARG A 115 -21.26 14.02 8.00
CA ARG A 115 -21.04 12.56 7.89
C ARG A 115 -21.60 12.02 6.58
N GLU A 116 -22.68 12.56 6.06
CA GLU A 116 -23.25 12.19 4.77
C GLU A 116 -22.42 12.76 3.63
N GLU A 117 -21.90 13.98 3.77
CA GLU A 117 -20.96 14.58 2.84
C GLU A 117 -19.60 13.87 2.89
N LYS A 118 -19.11 13.48 4.08
CA LYS A 118 -17.94 12.60 4.23
C LYS A 118 -18.20 11.18 3.74
N LYS A 119 -19.41 10.64 3.87
CA LYS A 119 -19.80 9.34 3.29
C LYS A 119 -19.91 9.42 1.78
N LEU A 120 -20.42 10.51 1.22
CA LEU A 120 -20.44 10.80 -0.21
C LEU A 120 -19.02 11.05 -0.75
N ALA A 121 -18.13 11.63 0.05
CA ALA A 121 -16.71 11.76 -0.25
C ALA A 121 -15.93 10.45 -0.07
N GLN A 122 -16.27 9.59 0.90
CA GLN A 122 -15.73 8.23 1.08
C GLN A 122 -16.27 7.26 0.02
N LEU A 123 -17.49 7.52 -0.49
CA LEU A 123 -18.07 6.87 -1.66
C LEU A 123 -17.59 7.49 -2.97
N LYS A 124 -16.70 8.49 -2.96
CA LYS A 124 -15.81 8.71 -4.11
C LYS A 124 -14.93 7.48 -4.20
N LYS A 125 -15.45 6.50 -4.93
CA LYS A 125 -14.78 5.31 -5.44
C LYS A 125 -13.31 5.68 -5.63
N VAL A 126 -12.41 4.98 -4.94
CA VAL A 126 -10.97 5.00 -5.21
C VAL A 126 -10.81 4.63 -6.68
N ARG A 127 -10.82 5.63 -7.54
CA ARG A 127 -10.62 5.49 -8.97
C ARG A 127 -10.14 6.81 -9.52
N GLN A 128 -8.84 7.02 -9.39
CA GLN A 128 -8.07 7.90 -10.26
C GLN A 128 -6.73 7.19 -10.55
N ASP A 129 -6.66 6.61 -11.75
CA ASP A 129 -5.47 6.55 -12.61
C ASP A 129 -4.10 6.26 -11.97
N GLY A 130 -4.03 5.26 -11.08
CA GLY A 130 -2.75 4.69 -10.65
C GLY A 130 -2.02 5.45 -9.53
N GLU A 131 -2.67 6.42 -8.88
CA GLU A 131 -2.12 7.13 -7.72
C GLU A 131 -2.71 6.62 -6.39
N PRO A 132 -1.90 6.54 -5.32
CA PRO A 132 -2.39 6.18 -3.99
C PRO A 132 -3.33 7.26 -3.44
N LEU A 133 -4.36 6.83 -2.70
CA LEU A 133 -5.18 7.75 -1.95
C LEU A 133 -4.42 8.21 -0.71
N LEU A 134 -4.14 9.50 -0.63
CA LEU A 134 -3.48 10.12 0.52
C LEU A 134 -4.51 10.86 1.39
N TYR A 135 -4.49 10.58 2.70
CA TYR A 135 -5.31 11.27 3.67
C TYR A 135 -4.50 11.62 4.92
N THR A 136 -4.35 12.92 5.20
CA THR A 136 -3.69 13.39 6.42
C THR A 136 -4.72 13.81 7.46
N THR A 137 -4.51 13.36 8.70
CA THR A 137 -5.27 13.83 9.86
C THR A 137 -4.33 14.04 11.04
N SER A 138 -4.71 14.92 11.97
CA SER A 138 -4.03 15.07 13.25
C SER A 138 -4.71 14.20 14.30
N ALA A 139 -3.93 13.54 15.17
CA ALA A 139 -4.44 12.80 16.32
C ALA A 139 -4.94 13.79 17.40
N PRO A 140 -6.25 13.81 17.73
CA PRO A 140 -6.76 14.70 18.78
C PRO A 140 -6.31 14.30 20.18
N GLU A 141 -6.11 13.01 20.42
CA GLU A 141 -5.66 12.43 21.69
C GLU A 141 -4.56 11.41 21.40
N ALA A 142 -3.61 11.25 22.32
CA ALA A 142 -2.55 10.26 22.20
C ALA A 142 -3.09 8.84 22.41
N GLY A 143 -2.65 7.89 21.59
CA GLY A 143 -3.06 6.49 21.71
C GLY A 143 -2.83 5.69 20.43
N TRP A 144 -3.36 4.47 20.42
CA TRP A 144 -3.29 3.59 19.26
C TRP A 144 -4.41 3.88 18.27
N TYR A 145 -4.03 4.19 17.03
CA TYR A 145 -4.94 4.36 15.91
C TYR A 145 -4.84 3.17 14.98
N ARG A 146 -5.96 2.83 14.33
CA ARG A 146 -5.96 1.85 13.24
C ARG A 146 -6.50 2.47 11.96
N MET A 147 -5.88 2.12 10.85
CA MET A 147 -6.56 2.14 9.57
C MET A 147 -7.03 0.73 9.24
N CYS A 148 -8.22 0.59 8.68
CA CYS A 148 -8.71 -0.68 8.17
C CYS A 148 -9.09 -0.53 6.71
N VAL A 149 -8.76 -1.52 5.89
CA VAL A 149 -9.27 -1.67 4.54
C VAL A 149 -10.14 -2.91 4.51
N THR A 150 -11.36 -2.75 4.02
CA THR A 150 -12.39 -3.77 4.02
C THR A 150 -12.81 -4.11 2.60
N SER A 151 -12.90 -5.41 2.33
CA SER A 151 -13.47 -5.93 1.10
C SER A 151 -14.92 -6.33 1.33
N ASN A 152 -15.82 -5.88 0.46
CA ASN A 152 -17.25 -6.23 0.55
C ASN A 152 -17.58 -7.53 -0.23
N TRP A 153 -17.21 -7.60 -1.51
CA TRP A 153 -17.72 -8.62 -2.44
C TRP A 153 -16.62 -9.53 -3.00
N ASN A 154 -15.44 -9.00 -3.31
CA ASN A 154 -14.38 -9.71 -4.04
C ASN A 154 -13.04 -9.53 -3.33
N GLN A 155 -12.15 -10.51 -3.42
CA GLN A 155 -10.79 -10.37 -2.89
C GLN A 155 -10.09 -9.16 -3.53
N VAL A 156 -9.37 -8.41 -2.71
CA VAL A 156 -8.63 -7.20 -3.14
C VAL A 156 -7.23 -7.28 -2.58
N VAL A 157 -6.23 -6.96 -3.40
CA VAL A 157 -4.86 -6.72 -2.93
C VAL A 157 -4.68 -5.23 -2.81
N ALA A 158 -4.37 -4.77 -1.60
CA ALA A 158 -4.14 -3.37 -1.30
C ALA A 158 -2.74 -3.17 -0.74
N GLU A 159 -2.07 -2.14 -1.21
CA GLU A 159 -0.89 -1.57 -0.61
C GLU A 159 -1.36 -0.52 0.41
N MET A 160 -0.99 -0.73 1.67
CA MET A 160 -1.41 0.08 2.80
C MET A 160 -0.19 0.60 3.53
N GLU A 161 -0.20 1.89 3.88
CA GLU A 161 0.91 2.52 4.58
C GLU A 161 0.41 3.64 5.49
N MET A 162 0.91 3.69 6.72
CA MET A 162 0.73 4.82 7.64
C MET A 162 2.06 5.49 7.90
N ARG A 163 2.06 6.81 7.85
CA ARG A 163 3.27 7.63 8.00
C ARG A 163 3.06 8.70 9.06
N LYS A 164 3.98 8.76 10.02
CA LYS A 164 3.97 9.70 11.15
C LYS A 164 4.85 10.91 10.88
N GLU A 165 4.40 12.08 11.32
CA GLU A 165 5.17 13.33 11.21
C GLU A 165 6.46 13.28 12.04
N SER A 166 6.43 12.67 13.23
CA SER A 166 7.58 12.60 14.14
C SER A 166 8.74 11.78 13.57
N GLU A 167 8.44 10.74 12.81
CA GLU A 167 9.43 9.82 12.24
C GLU A 167 10.04 10.36 10.94
N LEU A 168 9.23 11.02 10.11
CA LEU A 168 9.60 11.38 8.74
C LEU A 168 9.98 12.86 8.56
N GLY A 169 10.12 13.60 9.66
CA GLY A 169 10.70 14.93 9.65
C GLY A 169 9.78 16.00 9.05
N GLY A 170 8.47 15.89 9.30
CA GLY A 170 7.49 16.92 8.96
C GLY A 170 6.57 16.59 7.78
N LEU A 171 5.92 17.65 7.28
CA LEU A 171 5.01 17.60 6.13
C LEU A 171 5.69 18.13 4.87
N ASN A 172 5.25 17.61 3.73
CA ASN A 172 5.55 18.12 2.40
C ASN A 172 4.70 19.37 2.06
N ASP A 173 4.93 19.95 0.88
CA ASP A 173 4.24 21.15 0.40
C ASP A 173 2.71 20.95 0.23
N GLU A 174 2.27 19.70 0.08
CA GLU A 174 0.87 19.31 -0.08
C GLU A 174 0.15 19.09 1.27
N GLY A 175 0.87 19.18 2.39
CA GLY A 175 0.32 18.95 3.73
C GLY A 175 0.19 17.46 4.09
N HIS A 176 0.90 16.59 3.38
CA HIS A 176 1.06 15.18 3.69
C HIS A 176 2.39 14.95 4.39
N VAL A 177 2.48 13.95 5.26
CA VAL A 177 3.77 13.49 5.80
C VAL A 177 4.65 13.07 4.61
N ARG A 178 5.96 13.24 4.71
CA ARG A 178 6.91 12.81 3.66
C ARG A 178 6.94 11.30 3.49
N THR A 179 7.42 10.79 2.35
CA THR A 179 7.65 9.34 2.20
C THR A 179 9.01 8.94 2.79
N TYR A 180 9.22 7.65 3.03
CA TYR A 180 10.51 7.16 3.51
C TYR A 180 11.64 7.44 2.51
N GLU A 181 11.36 7.34 1.21
CA GLU A 181 12.32 7.66 0.16
C GLU A 181 12.70 9.14 0.18
N GLU A 182 11.73 10.04 0.38
CA GLU A 182 11.99 11.47 0.49
C GLU A 182 12.80 11.80 1.75
N LYS A 183 12.50 11.15 2.87
CA LYS A 183 13.28 11.31 4.11
C LYS A 183 14.72 10.82 3.95
N GLN A 184 14.91 9.65 3.34
CA GLN A 184 16.24 9.11 3.05
C GLN A 184 17.07 10.08 2.19
N MET A 185 16.44 10.68 1.18
CA MET A 185 17.09 11.67 0.33
C MET A 185 17.57 12.89 1.10
N ILE A 186 16.73 13.41 2.00
CA ILE A 186 17.09 14.55 2.85
C ILE A 186 18.24 14.19 3.77
N ASP A 187 18.22 12.98 4.36
CA ASP A 187 19.26 12.52 5.26
C ASP A 187 20.60 12.29 4.55
N GLU A 188 20.58 11.70 3.35
CA GLU A 188 21.77 11.51 2.52
C GLU A 188 22.34 12.85 2.02
N ASP A 189 21.47 13.80 1.66
CA ASP A 189 21.89 15.15 1.27
C ASP A 189 22.52 15.89 2.46
N GLN A 190 21.99 15.71 3.67
CA GLN A 190 22.55 16.27 4.90
C GLN A 190 23.91 15.64 5.26
N GLU A 191 24.03 14.31 5.19
CA GLU A 191 25.28 13.60 5.47
C GLU A 191 26.40 14.04 4.52
N LEU A 192 26.08 14.21 3.24
CA LEU A 192 27.02 14.78 2.26
C LEU A 192 27.47 16.19 2.61
N GLU A 193 26.60 17.02 3.18
CA GLU A 193 26.97 18.37 3.61
C GLU A 193 27.90 18.34 4.84
N GLU A 194 27.62 17.48 5.82
CA GLU A 194 28.42 17.33 7.05
C GLU A 194 29.83 16.77 6.78
N ASP A 195 29.94 15.75 5.92
CA ASP A 195 31.24 15.18 5.49
C ASP A 195 32.10 16.22 4.77
N THR A 196 31.46 17.13 4.02
CA THR A 196 32.18 18.20 3.31
C THR A 196 32.67 19.30 4.25
N ALA A 197 31.86 19.73 5.23
CA ALA A 197 32.29 20.73 6.22
C ALA A 197 33.48 20.25 7.07
N SER A 198 33.62 18.93 7.26
CA SER A 198 34.75 18.32 7.97
C SER A 198 36.04 18.22 7.14
N ALA A 199 35.94 18.30 5.80
CA ALA A 199 37.05 18.18 4.86
C ALA A 199 37.59 19.53 4.34
N GLU A 200 36.96 20.65 4.70
CA GLU A 200 37.33 22.01 4.30
C GLU A 200 38.68 22.46 4.90
N GLY A 201 39.75 22.01 4.24
CA GLY A 201 41.10 22.56 4.35
C GLY A 201 41.88 22.51 3.02
N ILE A 202 41.22 22.16 1.90
CA ILE A 202 41.89 21.88 0.61
C ILE A 202 41.07 22.48 -0.56
N LYS A 203 41.49 23.68 -1.03
CA LYS A 203 41.11 24.42 -2.26
C LYS A 203 39.84 23.95 -3.01
N ASP A 204 38.77 24.73 -2.82
CA ASP A 204 37.37 24.29 -2.88
C ASP A 204 36.60 24.60 -4.19
N GLU A 205 37.23 25.14 -5.23
CA GLU A 205 36.49 25.66 -6.40
C GLU A 205 36.05 24.56 -7.39
N ASP A 206 36.92 23.60 -7.74
CA ASP A 206 36.58 22.56 -8.74
C ASP A 206 35.68 21.43 -8.16
N PHE A 207 35.72 21.25 -6.84
CA PHE A 207 34.92 20.22 -6.15
C PHE A 207 33.49 20.66 -5.90
N THR A 208 33.23 21.97 -5.73
CA THR A 208 31.87 22.50 -5.54
C THR A 208 31.04 22.33 -6.80
N GLU A 209 31.59 22.63 -7.99
CA GLU A 209 30.88 22.40 -9.26
C GLU A 209 30.55 20.90 -9.46
N THR A 210 31.53 20.02 -9.23
CA THR A 210 31.31 18.57 -9.36
C THR A 210 30.24 18.08 -8.37
N ARG A 211 30.27 18.57 -7.11
CA ARG A 211 29.28 18.24 -6.09
C ARG A 211 27.87 18.66 -6.50
N ASP A 212 27.72 19.87 -7.02
CA ASP A 212 26.42 20.38 -7.46
C ASP A 212 25.87 19.52 -8.61
N LYS A 213 26.74 19.09 -9.55
CA LYS A 213 26.35 18.13 -10.59
C LYS A 213 25.95 16.76 -10.02
N VAL A 214 26.61 16.26 -8.98
CA VAL A 214 26.23 15.00 -8.32
C VAL A 214 24.87 15.15 -7.62
N LYS A 215 24.64 16.26 -6.92
CA LYS A 215 23.33 16.56 -6.29
C LYS A 215 22.22 16.61 -7.33
N ASP A 216 22.43 17.27 -8.46
CA ASP A 216 21.47 17.34 -9.55
C ASP A 216 21.19 15.96 -10.17
N LEU A 217 22.23 15.15 -10.41
CA LEU A 217 22.07 13.78 -10.92
C LEU A 217 21.24 12.91 -9.97
N ARG A 218 21.46 13.02 -8.65
CA ARG A 218 20.66 12.30 -7.65
C ARG A 218 19.21 12.73 -7.67
N ARG A 219 18.93 14.03 -7.70
CA ARG A 219 17.56 14.55 -7.81
C ARG A 219 16.85 14.01 -9.05
N LEU A 220 17.50 14.07 -10.21
CA LEU A 220 16.97 13.54 -11.47
C LEU A 220 16.74 12.02 -11.42
N LEU A 221 17.66 11.26 -10.84
CA LEU A 221 17.51 9.80 -10.72
C LEU A 221 16.30 9.43 -9.86
N ASN A 222 16.07 10.15 -8.76
CA ASN A 222 14.94 9.92 -7.88
C ASN A 222 13.60 10.36 -8.49
N GLU A 223 13.61 11.47 -9.21
CA GLU A 223 12.45 11.88 -10.02
C GLU A 223 12.11 10.80 -11.06
N ILE A 224 13.12 10.25 -11.74
CA ILE A 224 12.92 9.15 -12.68
C ILE A 224 12.40 7.90 -11.95
N GLN A 225 12.96 7.53 -10.80
CA GLN A 225 12.54 6.35 -10.05
C GLN A 225 11.09 6.47 -9.57
N SER A 226 10.71 7.61 -9.00
CA SER A 226 9.34 7.87 -8.54
C SER A 226 8.35 7.86 -9.71
N MET A 227 8.71 8.49 -10.84
CA MET A 227 7.91 8.46 -12.08
C MET A 227 7.79 7.05 -12.65
N GLN A 228 8.85 6.25 -12.60
CA GLN A 228 8.82 4.85 -13.02
C GLN A 228 7.92 4.00 -12.13
N GLN A 229 7.95 4.20 -10.81
CA GLN A 229 7.05 3.51 -9.89
C GLN A 229 5.59 3.89 -10.18
N LYS A 230 5.31 5.16 -10.43
CA LYS A 230 3.99 5.66 -10.80
C LYS A 230 3.48 5.03 -12.11
N GLU A 231 4.31 5.00 -13.15
CA GLU A 231 3.94 4.36 -14.42
C GLU A 231 3.75 2.85 -14.27
N ARG A 232 4.58 2.15 -13.46
CA ARG A 232 4.36 0.73 -13.15
C ARG A 232 3.01 0.49 -12.48
N ARG A 233 2.67 1.26 -11.44
CA ARG A 233 1.37 1.19 -10.75
C ARG A 233 0.22 1.42 -11.73
N ARG A 234 0.34 2.43 -12.58
CA ARG A 234 -0.65 2.76 -13.63
C ARG A 234 -0.82 1.61 -14.62
N LEU A 235 0.27 1.02 -15.10
CA LEU A 235 0.23 -0.12 -16.01
C LEU A 235 -0.43 -1.36 -15.37
N THR A 236 -0.12 -1.65 -14.11
CA THR A 236 -0.77 -2.74 -13.36
C THR A 236 -2.28 -2.52 -13.28
N VAL A 237 -2.72 -1.32 -12.90
CA VAL A 237 -4.15 -0.97 -12.82
C VAL A 237 -4.85 -1.11 -14.18
N HIS A 238 -4.20 -0.68 -15.27
CA HIS A 238 -4.74 -0.83 -16.62
C HIS A 238 -4.78 -2.28 -17.08
N ALA A 239 -3.76 -3.08 -16.77
CA ALA A 239 -3.73 -4.51 -17.09
C ALA A 239 -4.90 -5.23 -16.42
N GLU A 240 -5.09 -5.03 -15.10
CA GLU A 240 -6.18 -5.60 -14.32
C GLU A 240 -7.56 -5.13 -14.79
N THR A 241 -7.70 -3.83 -15.07
CA THR A 241 -8.97 -3.28 -15.58
C THR A 241 -9.32 -3.84 -16.96
N ASN A 242 -8.32 -4.00 -17.82
CA ASN A 242 -8.51 -4.51 -19.18
C ASN A 242 -8.86 -6.01 -19.16
N GLU A 243 -8.15 -6.81 -18.37
CA GLU A 243 -8.47 -8.24 -18.19
C GLU A 243 -9.90 -8.44 -17.69
N HIS A 244 -10.31 -7.65 -16.69
CA HIS A 244 -11.67 -7.73 -16.16
C HIS A 244 -12.73 -7.31 -17.19
N SER A 245 -12.48 -6.22 -17.93
CA SER A 245 -13.36 -5.76 -19.01
C SER A 245 -13.56 -6.86 -20.06
N HIS A 246 -12.46 -7.48 -20.49
CA HIS A 246 -12.47 -8.54 -21.50
C HIS A 246 -13.30 -9.76 -21.06
N SER A 247 -13.16 -10.21 -19.81
CA SER A 247 -13.92 -11.36 -19.31
C SER A 247 -15.44 -11.12 -19.28
N SER A 248 -15.87 -9.93 -18.86
CA SER A 248 -17.30 -9.58 -18.77
C SER A 248 -17.96 -9.47 -20.14
N MET A 249 -17.22 -8.96 -21.13
CA MET A 249 -17.69 -8.86 -22.51
C MET A 249 -17.91 -10.24 -23.13
N VAL A 250 -16.97 -11.17 -22.89
CA VAL A 250 -17.07 -12.55 -23.39
C VAL A 250 -18.23 -13.32 -22.72
N LEU A 251 -18.42 -13.17 -21.40
CA LEU A 251 -19.51 -13.84 -20.69
C LEU A 251 -20.89 -13.37 -21.15
N ASN A 252 -21.07 -12.07 -21.40
CA ASN A 252 -22.36 -11.54 -21.87
C ASN A 252 -22.69 -12.06 -23.27
N SER A 253 -21.71 -12.07 -24.19
CA SER A 253 -21.89 -12.62 -25.54
C SER A 253 -22.15 -14.13 -25.53
N LEU A 254 -21.50 -14.88 -24.62
CA LEU A 254 -21.75 -16.31 -24.46
C LEU A 254 -23.15 -16.59 -23.92
N MET A 255 -23.59 -15.85 -22.89
CA MET A 255 -24.94 -15.99 -22.32
C MET A 255 -26.01 -15.67 -23.37
N GLU A 256 -25.81 -14.62 -24.16
CA GLU A 256 -26.69 -14.25 -25.27
C GLU A 256 -26.81 -15.39 -26.27
N THR A 257 -25.70 -15.98 -26.70
CA THR A 257 -25.69 -17.11 -27.64
C THR A 257 -26.41 -18.34 -27.08
N LEU A 258 -26.19 -18.67 -25.80
CA LEU A 258 -26.90 -19.77 -25.14
C LEU A 258 -28.40 -19.51 -25.03
N LEU A 259 -28.79 -18.28 -24.71
CA LEU A 259 -30.20 -17.88 -24.61
C LEU A 259 -30.88 -17.95 -25.98
N PHE A 260 -30.20 -17.53 -27.06
CA PHE A 260 -30.70 -17.72 -28.42
C PHE A 260 -30.87 -19.19 -28.79
N MET A 261 -29.91 -20.06 -28.47
CA MET A 261 -30.05 -21.51 -28.70
C MET A 261 -31.19 -22.13 -27.87
N ALA A 262 -31.39 -21.68 -26.64
CA ALA A 262 -32.49 -22.13 -25.80
C ALA A 262 -33.86 -21.70 -26.34
N VAL A 263 -34.01 -20.42 -26.73
CA VAL A 263 -35.26 -19.88 -27.28
C VAL A 263 -35.60 -20.54 -28.61
N THR A 264 -34.63 -20.67 -29.52
CA THR A 264 -34.85 -21.34 -30.81
C THR A 264 -35.14 -22.83 -30.63
N GLY A 265 -34.45 -23.52 -29.71
CA GLY A 265 -34.76 -24.89 -29.32
C GLY A 265 -36.18 -25.05 -28.77
N TYR A 266 -36.62 -24.11 -27.92
CA TYR A 266 -37.98 -24.08 -27.39
C TYR A 266 -39.04 -23.83 -28.48
N GLN A 267 -38.77 -22.93 -29.43
CA GLN A 267 -39.64 -22.71 -30.59
C GLN A 267 -39.79 -23.97 -31.43
N VAL A 268 -38.69 -24.67 -31.74
CA VAL A 268 -38.74 -25.94 -32.49
C VAL A 268 -39.49 -27.02 -31.72
N TYR A 269 -39.28 -27.12 -30.40
CA TYR A 269 -39.98 -28.06 -29.54
C TYR A 269 -41.49 -27.82 -29.53
N THR A 270 -41.91 -26.56 -29.38
CA THR A 270 -43.33 -26.20 -29.33
C THR A 270 -44.02 -26.44 -30.68
N ILE A 271 -43.36 -26.12 -31.80
CA ILE A 271 -43.87 -26.43 -33.15
C ILE A 271 -44.03 -27.95 -33.34
N ARG A 272 -43.02 -28.75 -33.00
CA ARG A 272 -43.10 -30.22 -33.10
C ARG A 272 -44.23 -30.80 -32.24
N LYS A 273 -44.38 -30.31 -31.01
CA LYS A 273 -45.45 -30.72 -30.10
C LYS A 273 -46.83 -30.34 -30.63
N TRP A 274 -46.94 -29.19 -31.29
CA TRP A 274 -48.19 -28.74 -31.91
C TRP A 274 -48.59 -29.63 -33.10
N PHE A 275 -47.64 -29.95 -33.98
CA PHE A 275 -47.89 -30.86 -35.11
C PHE A 275 -48.11 -32.33 -34.70
N SER A 276 -47.54 -32.80 -33.59
CA SER A 276 -47.78 -34.17 -33.11
C SER A 276 -49.15 -34.34 -32.42
N GLY A 277 -49.78 -33.25 -31.98
CA GLY A 277 -51.07 -33.26 -31.26
C GLY A 277 -52.30 -33.04 -32.16
N ALA A 278 -52.12 -32.61 -33.40
CA ALA A 278 -53.20 -32.35 -34.34
C ALA A 278 -53.12 -33.32 -35.53
N PRO A 279 -53.99 -34.34 -35.63
CA PRO A 279 -54.19 -35.08 -36.88
C PRO A 279 -54.98 -34.19 -37.85
N VAL A 280 -54.37 -33.08 -38.29
CA VAL A 280 -54.94 -32.17 -39.28
C VAL A 280 -54.17 -32.38 -40.58
N LEU A 281 -54.49 -33.50 -41.21
CA LEU A 281 -54.64 -33.70 -42.66
C LEU A 281 -55.08 -35.16 -42.86
N GLY A 282 -56.36 -35.37 -42.64
CA GLY A 282 -56.97 -36.70 -42.65
C GLY A 282 -58.50 -36.64 -42.66
N ARG A 283 -59.08 -35.80 -43.53
CA ARG A 283 -60.29 -36.14 -44.27
C ARG A 283 -60.43 -35.29 -45.53
#